data_AF-A0A7J4P253-F1
#
_entry.id   AF-A0A7J4P253-F1
#
_cell.length_a   1.000
_cell.length_b   1.000
_cell.length_c   1.000
_cell.angle_alpha   90.00
_cell.angle_beta   90.00
_cell.angle_gamma   90.00
#
_symmetry.space_group_name_H-M   'P 1'
#
loop_
_entity.id
_entity.type
_entity.pdbx_description
1 polymer ?
#
loop_
_entity_poly.entity_id
_entity_poly.type
_entity_poly.pdbx_seq_one_letter_code
_entity_poly.pdbx_strand_id
1 'polypeptide(L)'
;VSRATPREINEHGKHLRVNPESLVYASRMSAKVDSAAVQDGYQLYHHCFLFDEGGEWIVIQQGINQKRADARRYHWPLEHNGFIDEPQGAILCDTRLPRVLDMTDSVSAENRKACVDIVKENPGRLRKAILTPVPAKQRRLDAWNGAGEREQLVMPRCVNWDTLREVYEFQPRGYEELVAFKGVGPATIRGLSLVAELIYGERASWEDPVRFNFAFGGKDGVPFPVDRRAMDEAVDVLKTGISSSKVRDEEKTRAFARLRRCVPPIPDFRK
;
A
#
# COMPACT_ATOMS: atom_id res chain seq x y z
N VAL A 1 -3.26 13.32 -10.11
CA VAL A 1 -2.93 12.06 -10.82
C VAL A 1 -3.14 12.23 -12.31
N SER A 2 -2.15 11.86 -13.13
CA SER A 2 -2.22 12.01 -14.59
C SER A 2 -3.43 11.25 -15.14
N ARG A 3 -4.38 11.98 -15.74
CA ARG A 3 -5.55 11.39 -16.41
C ARG A 3 -5.25 11.01 -17.85
N ALA A 4 -4.08 11.39 -18.36
CA ALA A 4 -3.67 11.20 -19.75
C ALA A 4 -2.99 9.84 -19.98
N THR A 5 -2.36 9.25 -18.97
CA THR A 5 -1.59 8.00 -19.11
C THR A 5 -2.36 6.86 -19.82
N PRO A 6 -3.65 6.58 -19.53
CA PRO A 6 -4.40 5.58 -20.29
C PRO A 6 -4.50 5.88 -21.80
N ARG A 7 -4.62 7.16 -22.16
CA ARG A 7 -4.68 7.59 -23.56
C ARG A 7 -3.32 7.44 -24.22
N GLU A 8 -2.24 7.84 -23.54
CA GLU A 8 -0.86 7.72 -24.02
C GLU A 8 -0.48 6.25 -24.29
N ILE A 9 -0.84 5.34 -23.38
CA ILE A 9 -0.64 3.89 -23.57
C ILE A 9 -1.35 3.40 -24.84
N ASN A 10 -2.60 3.81 -25.05
CA ASN A 10 -3.37 3.41 -26.22
C ASN A 10 -2.82 4.01 -27.53
N GLU A 11 -2.30 5.24 -27.50
CA GLU A 11 -1.63 5.87 -28.65
C GLU A 11 -0.36 5.09 -29.05
N HIS A 12 0.41 4.62 -28.07
CA HIS A 12 1.60 3.78 -28.30
C HIS A 12 1.29 2.29 -28.49
N GLY A 13 0.04 1.87 -28.33
CA GLY A 13 -0.38 0.47 -28.35
C GLY A 13 -0.07 -0.29 -29.65
N LYS A 14 0.11 0.42 -30.78
CA LYS A 14 0.48 -0.16 -32.07
C LYS A 14 1.89 -0.78 -32.09
N HIS A 15 2.75 -0.38 -31.16
CA HIS A 15 4.12 -0.87 -31.04
C HIS A 15 4.26 -1.97 -29.97
N LEU A 16 3.18 -2.29 -29.27
CA LEU A 16 3.19 -3.28 -28.20
C LEU A 16 2.95 -4.69 -28.74
N ARG A 17 3.64 -5.66 -28.14
CA ARG A 17 3.39 -7.10 -28.37
C ARG A 17 2.29 -7.65 -27.47
N VAL A 18 1.81 -6.82 -26.53
CA VAL A 18 0.77 -7.13 -25.56
C VAL A 18 -0.47 -6.26 -25.78
N ASN A 19 -1.60 -6.68 -25.21
CA ASN A 19 -2.82 -5.89 -25.24
C ASN A 19 -2.63 -4.58 -24.44
N PRO A 20 -2.76 -3.39 -25.05
CA PRO A 20 -2.61 -2.11 -24.35
C PRO A 20 -3.55 -1.96 -23.14
N GLU A 21 -4.72 -2.59 -23.17
CA GLU A 21 -5.68 -2.54 -22.06
C GLU A 21 -5.14 -3.14 -20.76
N SER A 22 -4.21 -4.12 -20.82
CA SER A 22 -3.61 -4.66 -19.60
C SER A 22 -2.70 -3.63 -18.91
N LEU A 23 -1.97 -2.84 -19.69
CA LEU A 23 -1.13 -1.75 -19.17
C LEU A 23 -1.98 -0.58 -18.67
N VAL A 24 -3.08 -0.26 -19.36
CA VAL A 24 -4.07 0.72 -18.87
C VAL A 24 -4.64 0.27 -17.52
N TYR A 25 -4.99 -1.01 -17.39
CA TYR A 25 -5.46 -1.58 -16.14
C TYR A 25 -4.40 -1.47 -15.04
N ALA A 26 -3.17 -1.91 -15.31
CA ALA A 26 -2.06 -1.81 -14.37
C ALA A 26 -1.78 -0.37 -13.90
N SER A 27 -1.78 0.59 -14.83
CA SER A 27 -1.60 2.00 -14.52
C SER A 27 -2.72 2.55 -13.64
N ARG A 28 -3.97 2.14 -13.86
CA ARG A 28 -5.11 2.59 -13.04
C ARG A 28 -5.10 1.91 -11.68
N MET A 29 -4.80 0.63 -11.66
CA MET A 29 -4.86 -0.19 -10.46
C MET A 29 -3.75 0.19 -9.46
N SER A 30 -2.52 0.39 -9.92
CA SER A 30 -1.41 0.90 -9.08
C SER A 30 -1.77 2.21 -8.38
N ALA A 31 -2.31 3.19 -9.12
CA ALA A 31 -2.76 4.46 -8.55
C ALA A 31 -3.94 4.30 -7.57
N LYS A 32 -4.79 3.31 -7.79
CA LYS A 32 -5.95 3.05 -6.93
C LYS A 32 -5.55 2.36 -5.64
N VAL A 33 -4.61 1.42 -5.69
CA VAL A 33 -4.05 0.75 -4.52
C VAL A 33 -3.35 1.77 -3.63
N ASP A 34 -2.44 2.59 -4.19
CA ASP A 34 -1.68 3.58 -3.43
C ASP A 34 -2.53 4.70 -2.83
N SER A 35 -3.76 4.92 -3.32
CA SER A 35 -4.66 5.97 -2.81
C SER A 35 -5.85 5.46 -1.99
N ALA A 36 -6.29 4.22 -2.20
CA ALA A 36 -7.51 3.69 -1.62
C ALA A 36 -7.27 2.50 -0.67
N ALA A 37 -6.31 1.63 -1.00
CA ALA A 37 -5.94 0.48 -0.17
C ALA A 37 -4.91 0.87 0.90
N VAL A 38 -3.97 1.77 0.59
CA VAL A 38 -3.07 2.39 1.55
C VAL A 38 -3.58 3.79 1.89
N GLN A 39 -4.12 3.98 3.10
CA GLN A 39 -4.74 5.25 3.51
C GLN A 39 -3.86 6.01 4.50
N ASP A 40 -2.78 6.57 3.97
CA ASP A 40 -1.77 7.33 4.71
C ASP A 40 -2.01 8.85 4.69
N GLY A 41 -3.04 9.31 3.98
CA GLY A 41 -3.39 10.73 3.87
C GLY A 41 -2.51 11.53 2.92
N TYR A 42 -1.67 10.88 2.10
CA TYR A 42 -0.92 11.54 1.03
C TYR A 42 -1.74 11.51 -0.26
N GLN A 43 -2.02 12.68 -0.82
CA GLN A 43 -2.76 12.77 -2.08
C GLN A 43 -1.81 12.63 -3.26
N LEU A 44 -2.05 11.63 -4.12
CA LEU A 44 -1.27 11.41 -5.33
C LEU A 44 -1.36 12.61 -6.30
N TYR A 45 -0.21 13.25 -6.53
CA TYR A 45 -0.10 14.37 -7.48
C TYR A 45 0.72 14.00 -8.72
N HIS A 46 1.69 13.09 -8.58
CA HIS A 46 2.55 12.61 -9.66
C HIS A 46 2.35 11.12 -9.91
N HIS A 47 2.25 10.73 -11.19
CA HIS A 47 2.13 9.35 -11.65
C HIS A 47 3.01 9.15 -12.87
N CYS A 48 4.04 8.34 -12.76
CA CYS A 48 4.92 7.95 -13.85
C CYS A 48 4.82 6.44 -14.06
N PHE A 49 4.31 6.06 -15.23
CA PHE A 49 4.13 4.67 -15.66
C PHE A 49 5.11 4.41 -16.79
N LEU A 50 6.03 3.47 -16.58
CA LEU A 50 7.07 3.12 -17.55
C LEU A 50 6.82 1.68 -17.99
N PHE A 51 6.91 1.41 -19.29
CA PHE A 51 6.68 0.09 -19.85
C PHE A 51 7.51 -0.13 -21.10
N ASP A 52 7.70 -1.39 -21.48
CA ASP A 52 8.40 -1.80 -22.69
C ASP A 52 7.45 -2.44 -23.74
N GLU A 53 8.00 -2.82 -24.90
CA GLU A 53 7.24 -3.50 -25.96
C GLU A 53 6.74 -4.90 -25.55
N GLY A 54 7.42 -5.54 -24.59
CA GLY A 54 7.10 -6.85 -24.05
C GLY A 54 5.96 -6.84 -23.04
N GLY A 55 5.56 -5.67 -22.56
CA GLY A 55 4.51 -5.49 -21.55
C GLY A 55 5.02 -5.53 -20.12
N GLU A 56 6.34 -5.52 -19.90
CA GLU A 56 6.90 -5.29 -18.57
C GLU A 56 6.71 -3.83 -18.19
N TRP A 57 6.45 -3.57 -16.90
CA TRP A 57 6.16 -2.21 -16.43
C TRP A 57 6.63 -1.97 -15.00
N ILE A 58 6.90 -0.70 -14.71
CA ILE A 58 7.13 -0.19 -13.37
C ILE A 58 6.34 1.10 -13.16
N VAL A 59 6.05 1.41 -11.90
CA VAL A 59 5.34 2.63 -11.53
C VAL A 59 6.08 3.37 -10.44
N ILE A 60 6.26 4.68 -10.65
CA ILE A 60 6.78 5.61 -9.65
C ILE A 60 5.74 6.70 -9.44
N GLN A 61 5.16 6.69 -8.24
CA GLN A 61 4.14 7.65 -7.84
C GLN A 61 4.63 8.55 -6.71
N GLN A 62 4.09 9.77 -6.65
CA GLN A 62 4.31 10.67 -5.51
C GLN A 62 2.99 11.18 -4.96
N GLY A 63 2.83 11.02 -3.65
CA GLY A 63 1.79 11.62 -2.84
C GLY A 63 2.34 12.80 -2.03
N ILE A 64 1.51 13.81 -1.83
CA ILE A 64 1.83 14.98 -0.99
C ILE A 64 0.83 15.07 0.16
N ASN A 65 1.31 15.39 1.35
CA ASN A 65 0.45 15.73 2.48
C ASN A 65 0.68 17.19 2.86
N GLN A 66 -0.26 18.04 2.46
CA GLN A 66 -0.16 19.49 2.64
C GLN A 66 -0.12 19.90 4.12
N LYS A 67 -0.74 19.13 5.02
CA LYS A 67 -0.76 19.45 6.45
C LYS A 67 0.60 19.27 7.11
N ARG A 68 1.38 18.31 6.60
CA ARG A 68 2.71 17.96 7.12
C ARG A 68 3.85 18.57 6.32
N ALA A 69 3.53 19.17 5.16
CA ALA A 69 4.51 19.64 4.18
C ALA A 69 5.52 18.54 3.79
N ASP A 70 5.09 17.27 3.79
CA ASP A 70 5.90 16.13 3.40
C ASP A 70 5.34 15.47 2.12
N ALA A 71 6.14 14.56 1.58
CA ALA A 71 5.79 13.80 0.38
C ALA A 71 6.23 12.35 0.54
N ARG A 72 5.50 11.45 -0.10
CA ARG A 72 5.73 10.01 -0.06
C ARG A 72 5.85 9.50 -1.48
N ARG A 73 6.77 8.56 -1.71
CA ARG A 73 7.01 7.97 -3.03
C ARG A 73 6.67 6.49 -2.99
N TYR A 74 5.89 6.02 -3.95
CA TYR A 74 5.44 4.63 -4.05
C TYR A 74 6.09 3.99 -5.27
N HIS A 75 6.73 2.84 -5.08
CA HIS A 75 7.50 2.14 -6.10
C HIS A 75 6.90 0.76 -6.36
N TRP A 76 6.49 0.55 -7.59
CA TRP A 76 6.07 -0.75 -8.12
C TRP A 76 7.21 -1.32 -8.97
N PRO A 77 7.88 -2.39 -8.51
CA PRO A 77 8.98 -3.02 -9.23
C PRO A 77 8.47 -3.89 -10.39
N LEU A 78 9.39 -4.32 -11.25
CA LEU A 78 9.09 -5.29 -12.32
C LEU A 78 8.54 -6.60 -11.73
N GLU A 79 9.23 -7.10 -10.70
CA GLU A 79 8.83 -8.30 -9.96
C GLU A 79 7.87 -7.92 -8.82
N HIS A 80 6.56 -7.93 -9.08
CA HIS A 80 5.51 -7.74 -8.07
C HIS A 80 4.47 -8.85 -8.11
N ASN A 81 3.86 -9.15 -6.95
CA ASN A 81 2.90 -10.24 -6.79
C ASN A 81 1.46 -9.72 -6.92
N GLY A 82 1.04 -9.42 -8.15
CA GLY A 82 -0.30 -8.89 -8.43
C GLY A 82 -0.51 -7.49 -7.84
N PHE A 83 -1.76 -7.11 -7.55
CA PHE A 83 -2.11 -5.74 -7.18
C PHE A 83 -2.51 -5.54 -5.71
N ILE A 84 -2.66 -6.61 -4.95
CA ILE A 84 -3.30 -6.54 -3.62
C ILE A 84 -2.33 -6.92 -2.51
N ASP A 85 -1.63 -8.05 -2.60
CA ASP A 85 -0.80 -8.56 -1.50
C ASP A 85 0.61 -7.96 -1.58
N GLU A 86 0.85 -6.92 -0.79
CA GLU A 86 2.11 -6.17 -0.72
C GLU A 86 2.77 -5.91 -2.09
N PRO A 87 2.04 -5.31 -3.05
CA PRO A 87 2.51 -5.23 -4.43
C PRO A 87 3.63 -4.19 -4.63
N GLN A 88 3.75 -3.23 -3.71
CA GLN A 88 4.81 -2.23 -3.75
C GLN A 88 6.13 -2.84 -3.27
N GLY A 89 7.19 -2.64 -4.06
CA GLY A 89 8.55 -2.99 -3.65
C GLY A 89 9.03 -2.08 -2.51
N ALA A 90 8.63 -0.81 -2.55
CA ALA A 90 8.91 0.13 -1.48
C ALA A 90 7.98 1.34 -1.45
N ILE A 91 7.69 1.83 -0.24
CA ILE A 91 7.00 3.09 0.03
C ILE A 91 7.93 3.96 0.85
N LEU A 92 8.34 5.10 0.30
CA LEU A 92 9.49 5.88 0.77
C LEU A 92 9.01 7.20 1.34
N CYS A 93 9.30 7.45 2.61
CA CYS A 93 9.01 8.69 3.30
C CYS A 93 9.94 8.87 4.51
N ASP A 94 10.29 10.10 4.86
CA ASP A 94 11.06 10.41 6.07
C ASP A 94 10.20 10.26 7.34
N THR A 95 8.89 10.48 7.20
CA THR A 95 7.93 10.33 8.30
C THR A 95 7.27 8.97 8.25
N ARG A 96 7.33 8.26 9.38
CA ARG A 96 6.41 7.18 9.72
C ARG A 96 5.21 7.71 10.51
N LEU A 97 4.01 7.42 10.04
CA LEU A 97 2.77 7.78 10.69
C LEU A 97 2.42 6.74 11.77
N PRO A 98 1.77 7.17 12.87
CA PRO A 98 1.44 6.27 13.97
C PRO A 98 0.31 5.29 13.63
N ARG A 99 -0.55 5.64 12.67
CA ARG A 99 -1.72 4.83 12.31
C ARG A 99 -2.12 5.08 10.86
N VAL A 100 -2.03 4.04 10.04
CA VAL A 100 -2.34 4.06 8.60
C VAL A 100 -3.11 2.79 8.29
N LEU A 101 -4.27 2.90 7.64
CA LEU A 101 -4.96 1.70 7.18
C LEU A 101 -4.19 1.15 5.97
N ASP A 102 -3.67 -0.07 6.09
CA ASP A 102 -3.03 -0.78 5.00
C ASP A 102 -3.80 -2.06 4.66
N MET A 103 -4.60 -1.99 3.60
CA MET A 103 -5.34 -3.13 3.08
C MET A 103 -4.48 -4.03 2.18
N THR A 104 -3.23 -3.69 1.90
CA THR A 104 -2.30 -4.50 1.10
C THR A 104 -1.46 -5.46 1.96
N ASP A 105 -1.30 -5.14 3.24
CA ASP A 105 -0.61 -5.96 4.23
C ASP A 105 -1.19 -7.39 4.31
N SER A 106 -0.33 -8.37 4.49
CA SER A 106 -0.73 -9.77 4.70
C SER A 106 -1.68 -9.98 5.89
N VAL A 107 -1.57 -9.17 6.95
CA VAL A 107 -2.47 -9.19 8.11
C VAL A 107 -3.91 -8.86 7.73
N SER A 108 -4.10 -8.03 6.69
CA SER A 108 -5.43 -7.61 6.22
C SER A 108 -6.12 -8.66 5.33
N ALA A 109 -5.56 -9.86 5.13
CA ALA A 109 -6.09 -10.87 4.19
C ALA A 109 -7.53 -11.31 4.50
N GLU A 110 -7.83 -11.66 5.75
CA GLU A 110 -9.19 -12.07 6.12
C GLU A 110 -10.15 -10.87 6.11
N ASN A 111 -9.67 -9.67 6.49
CA ASN A 111 -10.45 -8.45 6.37
C ASN A 111 -10.82 -8.14 4.90
N ARG A 112 -9.91 -8.36 3.95
CA ARG A 112 -10.18 -8.23 2.50
C ARG A 112 -11.28 -9.21 2.04
N LYS A 113 -11.24 -10.47 2.48
CA LYS A 113 -12.29 -11.46 2.15
C LYS A 113 -13.63 -11.04 2.74
N ALA A 114 -13.66 -10.65 4.01
CA ALA A 114 -14.87 -10.15 4.66
C ALA A 114 -15.43 -8.92 3.93
N CYS A 115 -14.58 -7.99 3.47
CA CYS A 115 -15.02 -6.85 2.65
C CYS A 115 -15.75 -7.30 1.38
N VAL A 116 -15.24 -8.32 0.69
CA VAL A 116 -15.86 -8.89 -0.52
C VAL A 116 -17.20 -9.54 -0.19
N ASP A 117 -17.28 -10.29 0.91
CA ASP A 117 -18.53 -10.93 1.32
C ASP A 117 -19.59 -9.90 1.72
N ILE A 118 -19.19 -8.85 2.45
CA ILE A 118 -20.07 -7.75 2.86
C ILE A 118 -20.69 -7.04 1.65
N VAL A 119 -19.93 -6.79 0.58
CA VAL A 119 -20.49 -6.14 -0.63
C VAL A 119 -21.37 -7.06 -1.46
N LYS A 120 -21.21 -8.37 -1.31
CA LYS A 120 -22.11 -9.38 -1.90
C LYS A 120 -23.40 -9.56 -1.12
N GLU A 121 -23.47 -9.06 0.11
CA GLU A 121 -24.70 -9.01 0.89
C GLU A 121 -25.59 -7.81 0.51
N ASN A 122 -26.88 -7.88 0.87
CA ASN A 122 -27.84 -6.81 0.58
C ASN A 122 -27.36 -5.44 1.14
N PRO A 123 -27.22 -4.39 0.31
CA PRO A 123 -26.72 -3.08 0.72
C PRO A 123 -27.51 -2.43 1.87
N GLY A 124 -28.77 -2.79 2.05
CA GLY A 124 -29.60 -2.31 3.16
C GLY A 124 -29.11 -2.80 4.53
N ARG A 125 -28.51 -3.99 4.61
CA ARG A 125 -27.88 -4.49 5.84
C ARG A 125 -26.61 -3.72 6.15
N LEU A 126 -25.76 -3.51 5.16
CA LEU A 126 -24.54 -2.70 5.29
C LEU A 126 -24.85 -1.26 5.71
N ARG A 127 -25.91 -0.67 5.14
CA ARG A 127 -26.39 0.66 5.53
C ARG A 127 -26.74 0.74 7.00
N LYS A 128 -27.42 -0.27 7.54
CA LYS A 128 -27.70 -0.36 8.98
C LYS A 128 -26.41 -0.54 9.77
N ALA A 129 -25.49 -1.41 9.35
CA ALA A 129 -24.22 -1.62 10.04
C ALA A 129 -23.37 -0.34 10.16
N ILE A 130 -23.29 0.47 9.10
CA ILE A 130 -22.47 1.70 9.06
C ILE A 130 -23.17 2.88 9.76
N LEU A 131 -24.48 3.05 9.54
CA LEU A 131 -25.20 4.24 9.99
C LEU A 131 -25.85 4.08 11.37
N THR A 132 -26.02 2.87 11.89
CA THR A 132 -26.59 2.69 13.23
C THR A 132 -25.58 3.23 14.25
N PRO A 133 -25.86 4.37 14.90
CA PRO A 133 -24.93 4.92 15.88
C PRO A 133 -24.89 3.97 17.06
N VAL A 134 -23.69 3.65 17.56
CA VAL A 134 -23.58 3.23 18.96
C VAL A 134 -23.97 4.46 19.78
N PRO A 135 -25.05 4.41 20.60
CA PRO A 135 -25.49 5.58 21.34
C PRO A 135 -24.34 6.09 22.22
N ALA A 136 -24.01 7.39 22.11
CA ALA A 136 -22.89 8.00 22.83
C ALA A 136 -22.98 7.86 24.37
N LYS A 137 -24.15 7.50 24.90
CA LYS A 137 -24.43 7.29 26.33
C LYS A 137 -24.60 5.82 26.74
N GLN A 138 -24.49 4.87 25.81
CA GLN A 138 -24.59 3.45 26.15
C GLN A 138 -23.26 2.95 26.71
N ARG A 139 -23.25 2.63 28.01
CA ARG A 139 -22.11 1.92 28.62
C ARG A 139 -21.99 0.55 27.96
N ARG A 140 -20.82 0.26 27.39
CA ARG A 140 -20.50 -1.06 26.84
C ARG A 140 -20.21 -2.03 27.98
N LEU A 141 -20.52 -3.31 27.78
CA LEU A 141 -20.16 -4.38 28.73
C LEU A 141 -18.65 -4.38 29.03
N ASP A 142 -17.84 -3.95 28.06
CA ASP A 142 -16.39 -3.78 28.15
C ASP A 142 -15.98 -2.88 29.32
N ALA A 143 -16.76 -1.82 29.60
CA ALA A 143 -16.52 -0.89 30.70
C ALA A 143 -16.77 -1.53 32.08
N TRP A 144 -17.52 -2.65 32.13
CA TRP A 144 -17.75 -3.43 33.35
C TRP A 144 -16.59 -4.38 33.64
N ASN A 145 -15.82 -4.78 32.61
CA ASN A 145 -14.85 -5.85 32.68
C ASN A 145 -13.43 -5.36 33.01
N GLY A 146 -13.23 -4.05 33.21
CA GLY A 146 -11.90 -3.46 33.42
C GLY A 146 -10.98 -3.50 32.20
N ALA A 147 -11.47 -3.99 31.06
CA ALA A 147 -10.77 -3.89 29.79
C ALA A 147 -10.83 -2.41 29.37
N GLY A 148 -9.68 -1.74 29.40
CA GLY A 148 -9.53 -0.32 29.11
C GLY A 148 -10.14 0.11 27.77
N GLU A 149 -10.19 1.42 27.57
CA GLU A 149 -10.73 2.10 26.38
C GLU A 149 -10.37 1.36 25.08
N ARG A 150 -11.31 0.57 24.54
CA ARG A 150 -11.17 0.05 23.18
C ARG A 150 -11.22 1.23 22.23
N GLU A 151 -10.32 1.22 21.25
CA GLU A 151 -10.22 2.27 20.24
C GLU A 151 -11.59 2.58 19.63
N GLN A 152 -11.97 3.86 19.64
CA GLN A 152 -13.22 4.29 19.03
C GLN A 152 -13.07 4.27 17.52
N LEU A 153 -13.63 3.24 16.88
CA LEU A 153 -13.74 3.16 15.42
C LEU A 153 -14.65 4.29 14.91
N VAL A 154 -14.07 5.23 14.16
CA VAL A 154 -14.82 6.33 13.53
C VAL A 154 -15.30 5.85 12.15
N MET A 155 -16.57 5.46 12.07
CA MET A 155 -17.20 5.06 10.81
C MET A 155 -17.26 6.23 9.82
N PRO A 156 -16.96 6.01 8.53
CA PRO A 156 -17.09 7.04 7.50
C PRO A 156 -18.56 7.42 7.32
N ARG A 157 -18.84 8.72 7.39
CA ARG A 157 -20.21 9.27 7.29
C ARG A 157 -20.70 9.43 5.85
N CYS A 158 -19.80 9.42 4.88
CA CYS A 158 -20.07 9.65 3.46
C CYS A 158 -19.68 8.42 2.65
N VAL A 159 -20.55 7.42 2.61
CA VAL A 159 -20.41 6.24 1.74
C VAL A 159 -21.33 6.43 0.54
N ASN A 160 -20.82 6.18 -0.68
CA ASN A 160 -21.64 6.24 -1.88
C ASN A 160 -22.48 4.96 -2.00
N TRP A 161 -23.77 5.07 -1.62
CA TRP A 161 -24.71 3.95 -1.62
C TRP A 161 -25.11 3.47 -3.01
N ASP A 162 -25.09 4.36 -4.00
CA ASP A 162 -25.40 3.99 -5.38
C ASP A 162 -24.28 3.12 -5.95
N THR A 163 -23.01 3.50 -5.71
CA THR A 163 -21.86 2.67 -6.04
C THR A 163 -21.92 1.31 -5.33
N LEU A 164 -22.30 1.25 -4.05
CA LEU A 164 -22.41 -0.03 -3.35
C LEU A 164 -23.53 -0.93 -3.92
N ARG A 165 -24.60 -0.35 -4.46
CA ARG A 165 -25.63 -1.11 -5.17
C ARG A 165 -25.10 -1.67 -6.49
N GLU A 166 -24.38 -0.86 -7.26
CA GLU A 166 -23.74 -1.30 -8.50
C GLU A 166 -22.71 -2.41 -8.24
N VAL A 167 -21.91 -2.30 -7.18
CA VAL A 167 -20.95 -3.35 -6.77
C VAL A 167 -21.69 -4.63 -6.35
N TYR A 168 -22.80 -4.49 -5.62
CA TYR A 168 -23.64 -5.63 -5.25
C TYR A 168 -24.23 -6.32 -6.48
N GLU A 169 -24.66 -5.59 -7.50
CA GLU A 169 -25.14 -6.18 -8.75
C GLU A 169 -24.00 -6.84 -9.55
N PHE A 170 -22.80 -6.27 -9.49
CA PHE A 170 -21.61 -6.79 -10.16
C PHE A 170 -21.07 -8.09 -9.53
N GLN A 171 -21.23 -8.27 -8.21
CA GLN A 171 -20.77 -9.45 -7.45
C GLN A 171 -19.25 -9.74 -7.66
N PRO A 172 -18.35 -8.89 -7.13
CA PRO A 172 -16.91 -9.01 -7.37
C PRO A 172 -16.35 -10.36 -6.90
N ARG A 173 -15.52 -11.00 -7.71
CA ARG A 173 -14.93 -12.32 -7.41
C ARG A 173 -13.91 -12.25 -6.28
N GLY A 174 -13.22 -11.12 -6.17
CA GLY A 174 -12.20 -10.89 -5.15
C GLY A 174 -11.97 -9.42 -4.86
N TYR A 175 -11.02 -9.16 -3.95
CA TYR A 175 -10.74 -7.81 -3.49
C TYR A 175 -10.16 -6.92 -4.59
N GLU A 176 -9.40 -7.49 -5.53
CA GLU A 176 -8.87 -6.75 -6.68
C GLU A 176 -9.99 -6.15 -7.54
N GLU A 177 -11.02 -6.93 -7.89
CA GLU A 177 -12.16 -6.44 -8.66
C GLU A 177 -12.98 -5.40 -7.88
N LEU A 178 -13.16 -5.61 -6.57
CA LEU A 178 -13.81 -4.63 -5.69
C LEU A 178 -13.07 -3.29 -5.70
N VAL A 179 -11.74 -3.33 -5.52
CA VAL A 179 -10.92 -2.11 -5.57
C VAL A 179 -10.94 -1.53 -6.98
N ALA A 180 -10.87 -2.33 -8.04
CA ALA A 180 -10.90 -1.84 -9.43
C ALA A 180 -12.23 -1.15 -9.80
N PHE A 181 -13.35 -1.54 -9.17
CA PHE A 181 -14.69 -1.05 -9.50
C PHE A 181 -14.82 0.48 -9.41
N LYS A 182 -15.33 1.11 -10.48
CA LYS A 182 -15.45 2.57 -10.56
C LYS A 182 -16.36 3.11 -9.46
N GLY A 183 -15.92 4.15 -8.75
CA GLY A 183 -16.65 4.73 -7.63
C GLY A 183 -16.26 4.16 -6.26
N VAL A 184 -15.66 2.96 -6.21
CA VAL A 184 -15.04 2.46 -4.98
C VAL A 184 -13.77 3.26 -4.71
N GLY A 185 -13.75 3.98 -3.60
CA GLY A 185 -12.64 4.83 -3.18
C GLY A 185 -12.27 4.60 -1.71
N PRO A 186 -11.34 5.40 -1.16
CA PRO A 186 -10.80 5.21 0.19
C PRO A 186 -11.89 5.19 1.27
N ALA A 187 -12.90 6.06 1.17
CA ALA A 187 -14.00 6.10 2.14
C ALA A 187 -14.81 4.79 2.17
N THR A 188 -15.09 4.21 1.00
CA THR A 188 -15.82 2.94 0.87
C THR A 188 -15.00 1.79 1.43
N ILE A 189 -13.71 1.69 1.02
CA ILE A 189 -12.80 0.65 1.50
C ILE A 189 -12.64 0.71 3.02
N ARG A 190 -12.44 1.91 3.57
CA ARG A 190 -12.34 2.11 5.02
C ARG A 190 -13.62 1.70 5.74
N GLY A 191 -14.78 2.05 5.19
CA GLY A 191 -16.07 1.68 5.76
C GLY A 191 -16.25 0.17 5.82
N LEU A 192 -15.98 -0.52 4.71
CA LEU A 192 -16.05 -1.98 4.64
C LEU A 192 -15.08 -2.64 5.62
N SER A 193 -13.83 -2.16 5.68
CA SER A 193 -12.81 -2.69 6.57
C SER A 193 -13.18 -2.55 8.05
N LEU A 194 -13.75 -1.40 8.44
CA LEU A 194 -14.22 -1.16 9.80
C LEU A 194 -15.45 -2.02 10.15
N VAL A 195 -16.35 -2.25 9.19
CA VAL A 195 -17.50 -3.15 9.38
C VAL A 195 -17.03 -4.59 9.53
N ALA A 196 -16.07 -5.03 8.72
CA ALA A 196 -15.43 -6.34 8.83
C ALA A 196 -14.81 -6.53 10.22
N GLU A 197 -14.06 -5.54 10.70
CA GLU A 197 -13.43 -5.60 12.03
C GLU A 197 -14.46 -5.59 13.17
N LEU A 198 -15.53 -4.80 13.06
CA LEU A 198 -16.53 -4.66 14.12
C LEU A 198 -17.50 -5.84 14.21
N ILE A 199 -17.98 -6.35 13.07
CA ILE A 199 -19.04 -7.38 13.02
C ILE A 199 -18.43 -8.78 12.97
N TYR A 200 -17.40 -8.96 12.14
CA TYR A 200 -16.83 -10.28 11.87
C TYR A 200 -15.53 -10.51 12.66
N GLY A 201 -14.97 -9.47 13.30
CA GLY A 201 -13.74 -9.58 14.10
C GLY A 201 -12.47 -9.68 13.27
N GLU A 202 -12.57 -9.54 11.95
CA GLU A 202 -11.44 -9.64 11.02
C GLU A 202 -10.67 -8.33 11.00
N ARG A 203 -9.47 -8.31 11.57
CA ARG A 203 -8.68 -7.08 11.74
C ARG A 203 -7.96 -6.67 10.45
N ALA A 204 -7.91 -5.36 10.21
CA ALA A 204 -7.02 -4.80 9.20
C ALA A 204 -5.70 -4.33 9.83
N SER A 205 -4.65 -4.25 9.01
CA SER A 205 -3.39 -3.61 9.39
C SER A 205 -3.60 -2.10 9.52
N TRP A 206 -3.16 -1.59 10.67
CA TRP A 206 -3.13 -0.17 10.99
C TRP A 206 -1.68 0.38 11.06
N GLU A 207 -0.72 -0.42 10.59
CA GLU A 207 0.71 -0.11 10.55
C GLU A 207 1.05 0.68 9.28
N ASP A 208 1.95 1.67 9.38
CA ASP A 208 2.40 2.42 8.22
C ASP A 208 3.42 1.59 7.41
N PRO A 209 3.14 1.28 6.12
CA PRO A 209 3.99 0.44 5.27
C PRO A 209 5.25 1.14 4.76
N VAL A 210 5.53 2.37 5.21
CA VAL A 210 6.77 3.07 4.88
C VAL A 210 7.99 2.23 5.23
N ARG A 211 8.82 2.00 4.21
CA ARG A 211 10.18 1.46 4.31
C ARG A 211 11.13 2.66 4.16
N PHE A 212 11.89 2.96 5.21
CA PHE A 212 12.80 4.12 5.27
C PHE A 212 13.74 4.17 4.04
N ASN A 213 13.95 5.34 3.44
CA ASN A 213 14.67 5.44 2.16
C ASN A 213 15.89 6.36 2.12
N PHE A 214 16.29 6.97 3.21
CA PHE A 214 17.28 8.04 3.14
C PHE A 214 18.37 7.85 4.19
N ALA A 215 18.85 6.61 4.33
CA ALA A 215 19.93 6.28 5.26
C ALA A 215 21.24 7.01 4.92
N PHE A 216 21.50 7.28 3.63
CA PHE A 216 22.78 7.83 3.16
C PHE A 216 22.63 9.02 2.19
N GLY A 217 21.49 9.70 2.18
CA GLY A 217 21.24 10.86 1.32
C GLY A 217 19.86 11.47 1.57
N GLY A 218 19.68 12.77 1.30
CA GLY A 218 18.46 13.51 1.69
C GLY A 218 17.43 13.71 0.58
N LYS A 219 16.21 14.05 0.98
CA LYS A 219 15.09 14.48 0.11
C LYS A 219 14.96 16.02 0.04
N ASP A 220 15.61 16.73 0.96
CA ASP A 220 15.34 18.14 1.28
C ASP A 220 16.01 19.19 0.35
N GLY A 221 16.53 18.75 -0.81
CA GLY A 221 17.01 19.65 -1.86
C GLY A 221 18.45 20.15 -1.70
N VAL A 222 19.07 20.39 -2.86
CA VAL A 222 20.51 20.66 -3.13
C VAL A 222 21.36 19.37 -3.02
N PRO A 223 22.16 19.01 -4.04
CA PRO A 223 22.63 17.63 -4.22
C PRO A 223 23.52 17.20 -3.05
N PHE A 224 22.99 16.35 -2.18
CA PHE A 224 23.79 15.62 -1.20
C PHE A 224 24.41 14.42 -1.93
N PRO A 225 25.74 14.37 -2.14
CA PRO A 225 26.36 13.16 -2.63
C PRO A 225 26.05 12.02 -1.66
N VAL A 226 25.78 10.83 -2.20
CA VAL A 226 25.56 9.64 -1.38
C VAL A 226 26.71 9.51 -0.38
N ASP A 227 26.39 9.43 0.92
CA ASP A 227 27.39 9.25 1.97
C ASP A 227 27.91 7.82 1.92
N ARG A 228 28.92 7.63 1.07
CA ARG A 228 29.56 6.33 0.86
C ARG A 228 30.19 5.79 2.15
N ARG A 229 30.67 6.67 3.03
CA ARG A 229 31.31 6.26 4.29
C ARG A 229 30.28 5.67 5.23
N ALA A 230 29.17 6.36 5.43
CA ALA A 230 28.08 5.84 6.23
C ALA A 230 27.52 4.52 5.64
N MET A 231 27.49 4.39 4.31
CA MET A 231 27.11 3.14 3.65
C MET A 231 28.10 2.00 3.95
N ASP A 232 29.40 2.25 3.82
CA ASP A 232 30.45 1.27 4.14
C ASP A 232 30.40 0.86 5.63
N GLU A 233 30.23 1.83 6.54
CA GLU A 233 30.08 1.58 7.97
C GLU A 233 28.84 0.73 8.28
N ALA A 234 27.70 1.01 7.66
CA ALA A 234 26.49 0.22 7.84
C ALA A 234 26.67 -1.21 7.32
N VAL A 235 27.36 -1.38 6.18
CA VAL A 235 27.71 -2.71 5.64
C VAL A 235 28.59 -3.46 6.62
N ASP A 236 29.60 -2.81 7.21
CA ASP A 236 30.49 -3.42 8.19
C ASP A 236 29.79 -3.79 9.49
N VAL A 237 28.86 -2.96 9.97
CA VAL A 237 28.01 -3.26 11.14
C VAL A 237 27.15 -4.49 10.85
N LEU A 238 26.50 -4.55 9.69
CA LEU A 238 25.69 -5.71 9.28
C LEU A 238 26.54 -6.97 9.13
N LYS A 239 27.72 -6.86 8.52
CA LYS A 239 28.67 -7.97 8.33
C LYS A 239 29.17 -8.52 9.66
N THR A 240 29.50 -7.63 10.59
CA THR A 240 29.89 -7.99 11.96
C THR A 240 28.72 -8.65 12.69
N GLY A 241 27.52 -8.07 12.61
CA GLY A 241 26.30 -8.61 13.21
C GLY A 241 25.98 -10.03 12.73
N ILE A 242 26.04 -10.28 11.41
CA ILE A 242 25.83 -11.62 10.83
C ILE A 242 26.90 -12.58 11.32
N SER A 243 28.18 -12.18 11.29
CA SER A 243 29.30 -13.01 11.77
C SER A 243 29.11 -13.45 13.22
N SER A 244 28.76 -12.51 14.10
CA SER A 244 28.63 -12.71 15.55
C SER A 244 27.30 -13.33 15.98
N SER A 245 26.31 -13.42 15.08
CA SER A 245 25.02 -14.01 15.38
C SER A 245 25.11 -15.50 15.75
N LYS A 246 24.22 -16.00 16.61
CA LYS A 246 24.14 -17.43 17.00
C LYS A 246 23.33 -18.29 16.03
N VAL A 247 23.23 -17.86 14.77
CA VAL A 247 22.43 -18.53 13.74
C VAL A 247 23.26 -19.64 13.08
N ARG A 248 22.60 -20.66 12.51
CA ARG A 248 23.28 -21.76 11.81
C ARG A 248 24.12 -21.26 10.64
N ASP A 249 25.24 -21.94 10.35
CA ASP A 249 26.21 -21.52 9.32
C ASP A 249 25.59 -21.42 7.91
N GLU A 250 24.63 -22.29 7.58
CA GLU A 250 23.89 -22.23 6.31
C GLU A 250 23.07 -20.95 6.16
N GLU A 251 22.46 -20.47 7.25
CA GLU A 251 21.69 -19.23 7.26
C GLU A 251 22.60 -18.00 7.24
N LYS A 252 23.74 -18.05 7.94
CA LYS A 252 24.79 -17.03 7.84
C LYS A 252 25.30 -16.89 6.41
N THR A 253 25.59 -18.01 5.75
CA THR A 253 26.06 -18.03 4.35
C THR A 253 25.02 -17.40 3.42
N ARG A 254 23.74 -17.75 3.59
CA ARG A 254 22.63 -17.12 2.84
C ARG A 254 22.47 -15.64 3.16
N ALA A 255 22.71 -15.21 4.38
CA ALA A 255 22.67 -13.81 4.78
C ALA A 255 23.82 -13.00 4.16
N PHE A 256 25.05 -13.52 4.15
CA PHE A 256 26.18 -12.90 3.48
C PHE A 256 25.99 -12.81 1.96
N ALA A 257 25.45 -13.85 1.33
CA ALA A 257 25.13 -13.82 -0.10
C ALA A 257 24.11 -12.72 -0.42
N ARG A 258 23.09 -12.53 0.42
CA ARG A 258 22.12 -11.42 0.30
C ARG A 258 22.77 -10.07 0.51
N LEU A 259 23.57 -9.89 1.56
CA LEU A 259 24.28 -8.64 1.84
C LEU A 259 25.18 -8.25 0.66
N ARG A 260 25.93 -9.21 0.10
CA ARG A 260 26.81 -8.97 -1.06
C ARG A 260 26.07 -8.49 -2.30
N ARG A 261 24.81 -8.91 -2.52
CA ARG A 261 23.99 -8.44 -3.64
C ARG A 261 23.54 -6.98 -3.49
N CYS A 262 23.44 -6.48 -2.26
CA CYS A 262 23.02 -5.11 -1.97
C CYS A 262 24.17 -4.09 -2.04
N VAL A 263 25.42 -4.55 -2.05
CA VAL A 263 26.60 -3.68 -2.07
C VAL A 263 27.09 -3.53 -3.52
N PRO A 264 27.17 -2.30 -4.06
CA PRO A 264 27.67 -2.10 -5.42
C PRO A 264 29.11 -2.62 -5.55
N PRO A 265 29.51 -3.11 -6.74
CA PRO A 265 30.89 -3.49 -6.98
C PRO A 265 31.80 -2.28 -6.76
N ILE A 266 32.94 -2.49 -6.09
CA ILE A 266 33.95 -1.45 -5.91
C ILE A 266 34.36 -1.00 -7.31
N PRO A 267 34.20 0.29 -7.66
CA PRO A 267 34.64 0.79 -8.96
C PRO A 267 36.14 0.54 -9.08
N ASP A 268 36.54 -0.16 -10.13
CA ASP A 268 37.96 -0.35 -10.43
C ASP A 268 38.47 0.96 -11.03
N PHE A 269 39.05 1.84 -10.19
CA PHE A 269 39.60 3.15 -10.61
C PHE A 269 40.87 3.03 -11.48
N ARG A 270 41.06 1.88 -12.15
CA ARG A 270 42.15 1.57 -13.07
C ARG A 270 41.60 1.26 -14.47
N LYS A 271 40.80 2.16 -15.04
CA LYS A 271 40.58 2.29 -16.49
C LYS A 271 40.34 3.74 -16.86
#